data_AF-A0A553KW36-F1
#
_entry.id   AF-A0A553KW36-F1
#
_cell.length_a   1.000
_cell.length_b   1.000
_cell.length_c   1.000
_cell.angle_alpha   90.00
_cell.angle_beta   90.00
_cell.angle_gamma   90.00
#
_symmetry.space_group_name_H-M   'P 1'
#
loop_
_entity.id
_entity.type
_entity.pdbx_description
1 polymer ?
#
loop_
_entity_poly.entity_id
_entity_poly.type
_entity_poly.pdbx_seq_one_letter_code
_entity_poly.pdbx_strand_id
1 'polypeptide(L)'
;TSVSTAAIQSMTGVAADTSGTAAQRPQVSAGSNSVALGAYATNNSRDNVVSVGNSSMQRQIINVAPGTDGADAVNVNQLNAVSTTLTR
;
A
#
# COMPACT_ATOMS: atom_id res chain seq x y z
N THR A 1 -6.96 -14.83 -16.83
CA THR A 1 -6.13 -14.75 -15.62
C THR A 1 -7.06 -14.52 -14.45
N SER A 2 -7.44 -15.58 -13.75
CA SER A 2 -8.43 -15.50 -12.68
C SER A 2 -7.85 -14.74 -11.50
N VAL A 3 -8.45 -13.60 -11.15
CA VAL A 3 -8.15 -12.91 -9.90
C VAL A 3 -8.54 -13.86 -8.78
N SER A 4 -7.55 -14.39 -8.06
CA SER A 4 -7.79 -15.17 -6.85
C SER A 4 -8.29 -14.22 -5.76
N THR A 5 -9.60 -14.02 -5.70
CA THR A 5 -10.28 -13.20 -4.68
C THR A 5 -10.42 -13.96 -3.36
N ALA A 6 -9.40 -14.73 -2.95
CA ALA A 6 -9.40 -15.61 -1.77
C ALA A 6 -9.63 -14.89 -0.41
N ALA A 7 -10.08 -13.62 -0.41
CA ALA A 7 -10.44 -12.83 0.75
C ALA A 7 -11.76 -12.04 0.63
N ILE A 8 -12.68 -12.33 -0.31
CA ILE A 8 -14.10 -11.93 -0.11
C ILE A 8 -14.77 -12.95 0.83
N GLN A 9 -14.18 -13.15 2.01
CA GLN A 9 -14.81 -13.89 3.10
C GLN A 9 -14.75 -13.00 4.36
N SER A 10 -15.77 -12.14 4.47
CA SER A 10 -16.34 -11.68 5.74
C SER A 10 -15.40 -11.17 6.84
N MET A 11 -14.41 -10.31 6.56
CA MET A 11 -13.68 -9.55 7.61
C MET A 11 -13.08 -8.25 7.07
N THR A 12 -13.84 -7.15 7.04
CA THR A 12 -13.40 -5.72 7.02
C THR A 12 -12.03 -5.34 6.40
N GLY A 13 -11.50 -5.99 5.38
CA GLY A 13 -10.16 -5.75 4.85
C GLY A 13 -9.92 -6.49 3.54
N VAL A 14 -9.10 -5.92 2.66
CA VAL A 14 -8.89 -6.41 1.28
C VAL A 14 -7.45 -6.87 1.10
N ALA A 15 -7.26 -8.13 0.74
CA ALA A 15 -5.97 -8.69 0.34
C ALA A 15 -5.96 -8.88 -1.18
N ALA A 16 -5.12 -8.14 -1.90
CA ALA A 16 -5.06 -8.16 -3.36
C ALA A 16 -3.67 -8.58 -3.85
N ASP A 17 -3.61 -9.68 -4.59
CA ASP A 17 -2.38 -10.17 -5.23
C ASP A 17 -2.72 -10.78 -6.60
N THR A 18 -1.94 -10.41 -7.61
CA THR A 18 -2.13 -10.86 -9.00
C THR A 18 -1.09 -11.89 -9.43
N SER A 19 -0.11 -12.23 -8.58
CA SER A 19 0.99 -13.14 -8.94
C SER A 19 1.36 -14.18 -7.89
N GLY A 20 0.86 -14.10 -6.65
CA GLY A 20 1.27 -15.00 -5.58
C GLY A 20 0.66 -16.41 -5.61
N THR A 21 1.48 -17.38 -5.21
CA THR A 21 1.01 -18.70 -4.76
C THR A 21 0.44 -18.62 -3.33
N ALA A 22 -0.17 -19.71 -2.84
CA ALA A 22 -0.80 -19.72 -1.51
C ALA A 22 0.12 -19.28 -0.35
N ALA A 23 1.44 -19.51 -0.46
CA ALA A 23 2.44 -19.13 0.54
C ALA A 23 2.75 -17.63 0.58
N GLN A 24 2.35 -16.87 -0.45
CA GLN A 24 2.77 -15.49 -0.68
C GLN A 24 1.64 -14.49 -0.47
N ARG A 25 0.49 -14.97 0.03
CA ARG A 25 -0.73 -14.18 0.12
C ARG A 25 -0.54 -12.97 1.05
N PRO A 26 -0.95 -11.76 0.63
CA PRO A 26 -1.04 -10.63 1.53
C PRO A 26 -1.96 -10.91 2.71
N GLN A 27 -1.66 -10.31 3.85
CA GLN A 27 -2.39 -10.51 5.10
C GLN A 27 -2.91 -9.18 5.65
N VAL A 28 -4.14 -9.20 6.15
CA VAL A 28 -4.76 -8.08 6.87
C VAL A 28 -5.25 -8.59 8.22
N SER A 29 -5.06 -7.78 9.27
CA SER A 29 -5.66 -8.06 10.56
C SER A 29 -7.19 -7.98 10.48
N ALA A 30 -7.88 -8.94 11.12
CA ALA A 30 -9.34 -8.90 11.21
C ALA A 30 -9.81 -7.61 11.91
N GLY A 31 -10.90 -7.01 11.43
CA GLY A 31 -11.46 -5.78 12.02
C GLY A 31 -10.78 -4.47 11.60
N SER A 32 -9.70 -4.50 10.83
CA SER A 32 -8.81 -3.33 10.67
C SER A 32 -9.21 -2.28 9.63
N ASN A 33 -10.21 -2.52 8.78
CA ASN A 33 -10.56 -1.63 7.66
C ASN A 33 -9.36 -1.28 6.76
N SER A 34 -8.48 -2.25 6.50
CA SER A 34 -7.20 -2.05 5.81
C SER A 34 -7.08 -2.86 4.52
N VAL A 35 -6.16 -2.44 3.64
CA VAL A 35 -5.82 -3.11 2.39
C VAL A 35 -4.35 -3.55 2.42
N ALA A 36 -4.08 -4.81 2.07
CA ALA A 36 -2.73 -5.30 1.81
C ALA A 36 -2.58 -5.62 0.31
N LEU A 37 -1.71 -4.89 -0.37
CA LEU A 37 -1.54 -4.89 -1.82
C LEU A 37 -0.19 -5.51 -2.23
N GLY A 38 -0.28 -6.66 -2.89
CA GLY A 38 0.85 -7.43 -3.42
C GLY A 38 1.32 -8.54 -2.48
N ALA A 39 2.03 -9.52 -3.05
CA ALA A 39 2.58 -10.65 -2.31
C ALA A 39 3.36 -10.23 -1.05
N TYR A 40 3.17 -10.97 0.05
CA TYR A 40 3.78 -10.72 1.36
C TYR A 40 3.45 -9.37 2.02
N ALA A 41 2.53 -8.57 1.47
CA ALA A 41 2.14 -7.32 2.12
C ALA A 41 1.35 -7.59 3.42
N THR A 42 1.60 -6.78 4.44
CA THR A 42 0.95 -6.89 5.75
C THR A 42 0.57 -5.50 6.26
N ASN A 43 -0.59 -5.36 6.88
CA ASN A 43 -0.99 -4.09 7.51
C ASN A 43 -0.31 -3.84 8.87
N ASN A 44 0.49 -4.79 9.36
CA ASN A 44 1.18 -4.74 10.66
C ASN A 44 0.25 -4.33 11.82
N SER A 45 -0.98 -4.87 11.83
CA SER A 45 -2.01 -4.55 12.82
C SER A 45 -2.41 -3.06 12.90
N ARG A 46 -2.12 -2.29 11.85
CA ARG A 46 -2.61 -0.91 11.72
C ARG A 46 -3.99 -0.91 11.06
N ASP A 47 -4.86 -0.09 11.60
CA ASP A 47 -6.21 0.11 11.09
C ASP A 47 -6.26 1.27 10.09
N ASN A 48 -7.17 1.20 9.12
CA ASN A 48 -7.41 2.22 8.11
C ASN A 48 -6.17 2.55 7.24
N VAL A 49 -5.39 1.54 6.84
CA VAL A 49 -4.19 1.73 6.01
C VAL A 49 -4.24 0.91 4.72
N VAL A 50 -3.52 1.40 3.71
CA VAL A 50 -3.12 0.60 2.54
C VAL A 50 -1.62 0.27 2.69
N SER A 51 -1.30 -1.01 2.87
CA SER A 51 0.08 -1.49 2.89
C SER A 51 0.47 -2.07 1.55
N VAL A 52 1.58 -1.59 0.98
CA VAL A 52 2.15 -2.08 -0.30
C VAL A 52 3.29 -3.07 -0.10
N GLY A 53 3.52 -3.53 1.13
CA GLY A 53 4.65 -4.37 1.48
C GLY A 53 4.66 -4.75 2.97
N ASN A 54 5.84 -5.02 3.51
CA ASN A 54 6.05 -5.27 4.94
C ASN A 54 7.37 -4.60 5.40
N SER A 55 7.81 -4.83 6.63
CA SER A 55 9.02 -4.23 7.21
C SER A 55 10.33 -4.59 6.49
N SER A 56 10.36 -5.71 5.77
CA SER A 56 11.56 -6.20 5.07
C SER A 56 11.44 -6.10 3.55
N MET A 57 10.23 -5.93 3.02
CA MET A 57 9.94 -5.89 1.58
C MET A 57 8.95 -4.76 1.28
N GLN A 58 9.47 -3.57 0.97
CA GLN A 58 8.65 -2.44 0.52
C GLN A 58 8.55 -2.40 -1.00
N ARG A 59 7.49 -1.76 -1.50
CA ARG A 59 7.33 -1.45 -2.93
C ARG A 59 7.32 0.06 -3.12
N GLN A 60 7.86 0.50 -4.25
CA GLN A 60 7.70 1.87 -4.70
C GLN A 60 6.31 2.08 -5.26
N ILE A 61 5.77 3.29 -5.08
CA ILE A 61 4.56 3.77 -5.75
C ILE A 61 5.04 4.74 -6.83
N ILE A 62 4.95 4.32 -8.10
CA ILE A 62 5.45 5.09 -9.25
C ILE A 62 4.29 5.71 -10.02
N ASN A 63 4.61 6.70 -10.88
CA ASN A 63 3.63 7.47 -11.67
C ASN A 63 2.63 8.26 -10.80
N VAL A 64 3.09 8.76 -9.66
CA VAL A 64 2.32 9.64 -8.78
C VAL A 64 2.43 11.07 -9.30
N ALA A 65 1.34 11.60 -9.85
CA ALA A 65 1.24 13.00 -10.21
C ALA A 65 1.45 13.90 -8.97
N PRO A 66 1.95 15.13 -9.12
CA PRO A 66 2.06 16.06 -7.99
C PRO A 66 0.71 16.25 -7.31
N GLY A 67 0.67 16.10 -5.98
CA GLY A 67 -0.53 16.37 -5.19
C GLY A 67 -0.91 17.85 -5.23
N THR A 68 -2.20 18.14 -5.31
CA THR A 68 -2.75 19.50 -5.37
C THR A 68 -3.61 19.84 -4.16
N ASP A 69 -4.28 18.85 -3.57
CA ASP A 69 -5.08 19.00 -2.36
C ASP A 69 -4.32 18.52 -1.11
N GLY A 70 -4.76 18.97 0.07
CA GLY A 70 -4.07 18.72 1.34
C GLY A 70 -4.03 17.24 1.78
N ALA A 71 -4.80 16.36 1.14
CA ALA A 71 -4.81 14.92 1.41
C ALA A 71 -4.12 14.09 0.31
N ASP A 72 -3.57 14.73 -0.72
CA ASP A 72 -2.89 14.04 -1.80
C ASP A 72 -1.51 13.54 -1.38
N ALA A 73 -1.07 12.45 -2.01
CA ALA A 73 0.29 11.99 -1.86
C ALA A 73 1.28 12.99 -2.48
N VAL A 74 2.36 13.27 -1.75
CA VAL A 74 3.48 14.08 -2.24
C VAL A 74 4.48 13.18 -2.97
N ASN A 75 4.91 13.58 -4.16
CA ASN A 75 5.97 12.87 -4.88
C ASN A 75 7.37 13.49 -4.65
N VAL A 76 8.42 12.79 -5.10
CA VAL A 76 9.82 13.21 -4.86
C VAL A 76 10.15 14.56 -5.52
N ASN A 77 9.51 14.93 -6.62
CA ASN A 77 9.74 16.23 -7.27
C ASN A 77 9.28 17.38 -6.37
N GLN A 78 8.11 17.26 -5.73
CA GLN A 78 7.60 18.25 -4.79
C GLN A 78 8.50 18.35 -3.54
N LEU A 79 9.01 17.21 -3.03
CA LEU A 79 9.96 17.21 -1.91
C LEU A 79 11.28 17.92 -2.26
N ASN A 80 11.85 17.65 -3.44
CA ASN A 80 13.09 18.27 -3.90
C ASN A 80 12.96 19.79 -4.11
N ALA A 81 11.79 20.26 -4.55
CA ALA A 81 11.51 21.69 -4.66
C ALA A 81 11.59 22.39 -3.29
N VAL A 82 11.00 21.78 -2.26
CA VAL A 82 11.08 22.29 -0.88
C VAL A 82 12.53 22.30 -0.37
N SER A 83 13.27 21.20 -0.55
CA SER A 83 14.68 21.10 -0.14
C SER A 83 15.53 22.21 -0.77
N THR A 84 15.35 22.45 -2.07
CA THR A 84 16.05 23.52 -2.80
C THR A 84 15.73 24.90 -2.24
N THR A 85 14.47 25.14 -1.85
CA THR A 85 14.05 26.39 -1.19
C THR A 85 14.72 26.57 0.18
N LEU A 86 14.84 25.52 0.99
CA LEU A 86 15.46 25.59 2.32
C LEU A 86 16.98 25.80 2.27
N THR A 87 17.65 25.31 1.22
CA THR A 87 19.10 25.45 1.05
C THR A 87 19.53 26.76 0.38
N ARG A 88 18.58 27.62 0.00
CA ARG A 88 18.83 28.94 -0.59
C ARG A 88 18.68 30.04 0.45
#